data_AF-A0A263BU76-F1
#
_entry.id   AF-A0A263BU76-F1
#
_cell.length_a   1.000
_cell.length_b   1.000
_cell.length_c   1.000
_cell.angle_alpha   90.00
_cell.angle_beta   90.00
_cell.angle_gamma   90.00
#
_symmetry.space_group_name_H-M   'P 1'
#
loop_
_entity.id
_entity.type
_entity.pdbx_description
1 polymer ?
#
loop_
_entity_poly.entity_id
_entity_poly.type
_entity_poly.pdbx_seq_one_letter_code
_entity_poly.pdbx_strand_id
1 'polypeptide(L)'
;MKRLLLSLTLGTTSLYLAIRWLPSEQPINTSYYFADLIFNPIKFFAAAVAFLFAFLFLSNVFQAVFTEIYNLFKNRKSFSLVNLLFGLMIVFVPILLMEYSVWTLYINLIIAFIYGIFTLDVGRDTSIDRDN
;
A
#
# COMPACT_ATOMS: atom_id res chain seq x y z
N MET A 1 13.94 -5.15 8.66
CA MET A 1 13.18 -6.41 8.43
C MET A 1 11.90 -6.50 9.25
N LYS A 2 11.93 -6.59 10.59
CA LYS A 2 10.69 -6.76 11.41
C LYS A 2 9.60 -5.72 11.11
N ARG A 3 9.98 -4.45 10.94
CA ARG A 3 9.05 -3.35 10.59
C ARG A 3 8.36 -3.58 9.24
N LEU A 4 9.10 -3.98 8.20
CA LEU A 4 8.54 -4.22 6.86
C LEU A 4 7.60 -5.42 6.84
N LEU A 5 7.92 -6.48 7.57
CA LEU A 5 7.08 -7.67 7.67
C LEU A 5 5.77 -7.34 8.40
N LEU A 6 5.85 -6.54 9.47
CA LEU A 6 4.67 -6.01 10.16
C LEU A 6 3.84 -5.10 9.25
N SER A 7 4.46 -4.18 8.51
CA SER A 7 3.75 -3.32 7.56
C SER A 7 3.09 -4.13 6.45
N LEU A 8 3.75 -5.14 5.90
CA LEU A 8 3.17 -5.97 4.84
C LEU A 8 1.97 -6.78 5.36
N THR A 9 2.11 -7.43 6.51
CA THR A 9 1.02 -8.22 7.12
C THR A 9 -0.16 -7.36 7.54
N LEU A 10 0.08 -6.28 8.30
CA LEU A 10 -0.97 -5.35 8.71
C LEU A 10 -1.63 -4.65 7.52
N GLY A 11 -0.85 -4.25 6.52
CA GLY A 11 -1.35 -3.62 5.30
C GLY A 11 -2.24 -4.57 4.51
N THR A 12 -1.82 -5.83 4.34
CA THR A 12 -2.58 -6.86 3.62
C THR A 12 -3.86 -7.24 4.37
N THR A 13 -3.79 -7.43 5.70
CA THR A 13 -4.97 -7.72 6.50
C THR A 13 -5.95 -6.55 6.44
N SER A 14 -5.48 -5.32 6.62
CA SER A 14 -6.34 -4.13 6.55
C SER A 14 -6.96 -3.96 5.16
N LEU A 15 -6.22 -4.28 4.09
CA LEU A 15 -6.73 -4.25 2.72
C LEU A 15 -7.84 -5.28 2.51
N TYR A 16 -7.67 -6.49 3.05
CA TYR A 16 -8.69 -7.53 3.01
C TYR A 16 -9.97 -7.10 3.75
N LEU A 17 -9.83 -6.51 4.95
CA LEU A 17 -10.99 -5.99 5.69
C LEU A 17 -11.68 -4.85 4.94
N ALA A 18 -10.92 -3.93 4.34
CA ALA A 18 -11.46 -2.84 3.53
C ALA A 18 -12.30 -3.37 2.36
N ILE A 19 -11.78 -4.36 1.62
CA ILE A 19 -12.49 -4.99 0.51
C ILE A 19 -13.75 -5.73 0.97
N ARG A 20 -13.68 -6.45 2.09
CA ARG A 20 -14.82 -7.21 2.62
C ARG A 20 -15.93 -6.33 3.16
N TRP A 21 -15.58 -5.17 3.73
CA TRP A 21 -16.56 -4.25 4.30
C TRP A 21 -17.08 -3.23 3.29
N LEU A 22 -16.36 -2.97 2.21
CA LEU A 22 -16.91 -2.17 1.12
C LEU A 22 -18.00 -2.97 0.39
N PRO A 23 -19.17 -2.37 0.11
CA PRO A 23 -20.20 -3.04 -0.69
C PRO A 23 -19.64 -3.38 -2.08
N SER A 24 -19.52 -4.67 -2.35
CA SER A 24 -19.01 -5.22 -3.60
C SER A 24 -20.11 -6.04 -4.26
N GLU A 25 -21.08 -5.35 -4.84
CA GLU A 25 -21.92 -5.94 -5.88
C GLU A 25 -21.62 -5.22 -7.18
N GLN A 26 -21.09 -5.98 -8.14
CA GLN A 26 -20.82 -5.54 -9.50
C GLN A 26 -22.14 -5.14 -10.19
N PRO A 27 -22.13 -4.27 -11.22
CA PRO A 27 -21.21 -3.16 -11.49
C PRO A 27 -21.57 -1.95 -10.60
N ILE A 28 -20.67 -0.94 -10.54
CA ILE A 28 -20.87 0.31 -9.78
C ILE A 28 -22.13 1.02 -10.30
N ASN A 29 -23.30 0.64 -9.77
CA ASN A 29 -24.48 1.47 -9.85
C ASN A 29 -24.35 2.46 -8.69
N THR A 30 -23.91 3.66 -9.03
CA THR A 30 -23.68 4.75 -8.07
C THR A 30 -24.88 4.96 -7.15
N SER A 31 -26.10 4.75 -7.65
CA SER A 31 -27.33 4.85 -6.86
C SER A 31 -27.39 3.83 -5.72
N TYR A 32 -27.07 2.55 -5.99
CA TYR A 32 -27.03 1.51 -4.96
C TYR A 32 -25.87 1.72 -3.98
N TYR A 33 -24.74 2.22 -4.48
CA TYR A 33 -23.59 2.56 -3.63
C TYR A 33 -23.95 3.67 -2.63
N PHE A 34 -24.59 4.76 -3.07
CA PHE A 34 -25.05 5.83 -2.19
C PHE A 34 -26.20 5.39 -1.28
N ALA A 35 -27.09 4.51 -1.74
CA ALA A 35 -28.13 3.94 -0.90
C ALA A 35 -27.53 3.12 0.24
N ASP A 36 -26.61 2.19 -0.05
CA ASP A 36 -25.99 1.35 0.97
C ASP A 36 -25.07 2.15 1.91
N LEU A 37 -24.47 3.24 1.42
CA LEU A 37 -23.77 4.23 2.25
C LEU A 37 -24.69 4.87 3.30
N ILE A 38 -25.93 5.21 2.91
CA ILE A 38 -26.92 5.82 3.79
C ILE A 38 -27.49 4.79 4.78
N PHE A 39 -27.74 3.55 4.31
CA PHE A 39 -28.35 2.50 5.13
C PHE A 39 -27.35 1.80 6.07
N ASN A 40 -26.06 1.73 5.71
CA ASN A 40 -25.02 1.04 6.48
C ASN A 40 -23.77 1.92 6.73
N PRO A 41 -23.90 3.10 7.37
CA PRO A 41 -22.81 4.06 7.53
C PRO A 41 -21.65 3.52 8.38
N ILE A 42 -21.94 2.66 9.36
CA ILE A 42 -20.92 2.06 10.24
C ILE A 42 -20.00 1.13 9.45
N LYS A 43 -20.57 0.32 8.56
CA LYS A 43 -19.83 -0.63 7.73
C LYS A 43 -18.91 0.12 6.76
N PHE A 44 -19.42 1.20 6.17
CA PHE A 44 -18.62 2.09 5.33
C PHE A 44 -17.49 2.78 6.10
N PHE A 45 -17.77 3.31 7.28
CA PHE A 45 -16.74 3.94 8.12
C PHE A 45 -15.63 2.95 8.49
N ALA A 46 -15.99 1.71 8.87
CA ALA A 46 -15.03 0.66 9.14
C ALA A 46 -14.17 0.31 7.91
N ALA A 47 -14.79 0.25 6.73
CA ALA A 47 -14.08 0.03 5.46
C ALA A 47 -13.09 1.17 5.15
N ALA A 48 -13.50 2.44 5.37
CA ALA A 48 -12.64 3.60 5.15
C ALA A 48 -11.45 3.64 6.12
N VAL A 49 -11.66 3.30 7.39
CA VAL A 49 -10.58 3.18 8.38
C VAL A 49 -9.62 2.06 8.00
N ALA A 50 -10.13 0.88 7.64
CA ALA A 50 -9.31 -0.24 7.18
C ALA A 50 -8.52 0.12 5.91
N PHE A 51 -9.14 0.86 4.99
CA PHE A 51 -8.50 1.38 3.79
C PHE A 51 -7.34 2.32 4.12
N LEU A 52 -7.51 3.25 5.08
CA LEU A 52 -6.46 4.16 5.52
C LEU A 52 -5.27 3.42 6.12
N PHE A 53 -5.53 2.40 6.96
CA PHE A 53 -4.45 1.57 7.50
C PHE A 53 -3.73 0.78 6.40
N ALA A 54 -4.49 0.16 5.49
CA ALA A 54 -3.93 -0.55 4.34
C ALA A 54 -3.00 0.36 3.54
N PHE A 55 -3.47 1.57 3.23
CA PHE A 55 -2.75 2.60 2.51
C PHE A 55 -1.45 3.00 3.22
N LEU A 56 -1.51 3.38 4.51
CA LEU A 56 -0.34 3.83 5.28
C LEU A 56 0.72 2.74 5.43
N PHE A 57 0.29 1.49 5.59
CA PHE A 57 1.23 0.38 5.74
C PHE A 57 1.84 -0.03 4.40
N LEU A 58 1.06 -0.10 3.32
CA LEU A 58 1.58 -0.40 1.98
C LEU A 58 2.53 0.69 1.49
N SER A 59 2.24 1.97 1.76
CA SER A 59 3.09 3.07 1.31
C SER A 59 4.50 3.01 1.91
N ASN A 60 4.62 2.59 3.18
CA ASN A 60 5.92 2.36 3.81
C ASN A 60 6.71 1.25 3.11
N VAL A 61 6.03 0.21 2.63
CA VAL A 61 6.68 -0.87 1.88
C VAL A 61 7.08 -0.36 0.49
N PHE A 62 6.22 0.38 -0.21
CA PHE A 62 6.58 1.02 -1.48
C PHE A 62 7.79 1.93 -1.35
N GLN A 63 7.81 2.80 -0.33
CA GLN A 63 8.94 3.67 -0.04
C GLN A 63 10.25 2.86 0.09
N ALA A 64 10.25 1.78 0.87
CA ALA A 64 11.43 0.92 1.02
C ALA A 64 11.88 0.29 -0.31
N VAL A 65 10.92 -0.18 -1.12
CA VAL A 65 11.23 -0.75 -2.45
C VAL A 65 11.86 0.28 -3.36
N PHE A 66 11.30 1.49 -3.40
CA PHE A 66 11.84 2.57 -4.22
C PHE A 66 13.20 3.04 -3.74
N THR A 67 13.46 3.09 -2.44
CA THR A 67 14.80 3.39 -1.90
C THR A 67 15.82 2.36 -2.37
N GLU A 68 15.48 1.07 -2.34
CA GLU A 68 16.37 0.01 -2.82
C GLU A 68 16.59 0.07 -4.33
N ILE A 69 15.53 0.31 -5.11
CA ILE A 69 15.62 0.51 -6.57
C ILE A 69 16.53 1.70 -6.86
N TYR A 70 16.34 2.83 -6.17
CA TYR A 70 17.17 4.03 -6.32
C TYR A 70 18.65 3.75 -5.97
N ASN A 71 18.91 3.04 -4.88
CA ASN A 71 20.27 2.65 -4.48
C ASN A 71 20.94 1.73 -5.49
N LEU A 72 20.18 0.80 -6.08
CA LEU A 72 20.64 -0.08 -7.15
C LEU A 72 20.98 0.70 -8.42
N PHE A 73 20.13 1.64 -8.84
CA PHE A 73 20.41 2.54 -9.97
C PHE A 73 21.65 3.41 -9.74
N LYS A 74 21.92 3.81 -8.49
CA LYS A 74 23.08 4.65 -8.14
C LYS A 74 24.34 3.84 -7.81
N ASN A 75 24.34 2.51 -7.99
CA ASN A 75 25.45 1.61 -7.64
C ASN A 75 25.95 1.78 -6.18
N ARG A 76 25.06 2.15 -5.25
CA ARG A 76 25.41 2.26 -3.83
C ARG A 76 25.54 0.84 -3.25
N LYS A 77 26.62 0.55 -2.50
CA LYS A 77 26.88 -0.75 -1.86
C LYS A 77 25.82 -1.19 -0.83
N SER A 78 24.95 -0.28 -0.39
CA SER A 78 23.87 -0.57 0.57
C SER A 78 22.61 -1.05 -0.16
N PHE A 79 22.71 -2.20 -0.82
CA PHE A 79 21.57 -2.87 -1.46
C PHE A 79 21.17 -4.11 -0.65
N SER A 80 19.88 -4.22 -0.32
CA SER A 80 19.33 -5.38 0.38
C SER A 80 18.39 -6.17 -0.53
N LEU A 81 18.87 -7.31 -1.02
CA LEU A 81 18.06 -8.29 -1.77
C LEU A 81 16.76 -8.67 -1.03
N VAL A 82 16.81 -8.72 0.30
CA VAL A 82 15.66 -9.06 1.15
C VAL A 82 14.55 -8.02 1.00
N ASN A 83 14.89 -6.73 1.00
CA ASN A 83 13.90 -5.66 0.86
C ASN A 83 13.26 -5.68 -0.54
N LEU A 84 14.02 -6.05 -1.58
CA LEU A 84 13.51 -6.22 -2.93
C LEU A 84 12.57 -7.44 -3.06
N LEU A 85 12.88 -8.55 -2.40
CA LEU A 85 11.99 -9.71 -2.29
C LEU A 85 10.66 -9.36 -1.59
N PHE A 86 10.72 -8.56 -0.51
CA PHE A 86 9.50 -8.04 0.12
C PHE A 86 8.70 -7.12 -0.82
N GLY A 87 9.38 -6.37 -1.68
CA GLY A 87 8.74 -5.59 -2.74
C GLY A 87 7.99 -6.44 -3.75
N LEU A 88 8.55 -7.57 -4.15
CA LEU A 88 7.87 -8.53 -5.03
C LEU A 88 6.61 -9.11 -4.36
N MET A 89 6.61 -9.29 -3.04
CA MET A 89 5.40 -9.75 -2.32
C MET A 89 4.23 -8.75 -2.39
N ILE A 90 4.50 -7.44 -2.54
CA ILE A 90 3.43 -6.45 -2.77
C ILE A 90 2.69 -6.74 -4.08
N VAL A 91 3.32 -7.35 -5.08
CA VAL A 91 2.66 -7.67 -6.36
C VAL A 91 1.79 -8.94 -6.23
N PHE A 92 2.20 -9.89 -5.37
CA PHE A 92 1.46 -11.13 -5.14
C PHE A 92 0.19 -10.95 -4.32
N VAL A 93 0.21 -10.08 -3.31
CA VAL A 93 -0.96 -9.81 -2.47
C VAL A 93 -2.20 -9.37 -3.28
N PRO A 94 -2.10 -8.39 -4.20
CA PRO A 94 -3.23 -7.96 -5.00
C PRO A 94 -3.75 -9.03 -5.96
N ILE A 95 -2.89 -9.91 -6.47
CA ILE A 95 -3.30 -11.03 -7.34
C ILE A 95 -4.21 -11.99 -6.57
N LEU A 96 -3.91 -12.26 -5.30
CA LEU A 96 -4.73 -13.12 -4.44
C LEU A 96 -6.08 -12.48 -4.07
N LEU A 97 -6.14 -11.15 -3.98
CA LEU A 97 -7.36 -10.42 -3.59
C LEU A 97 -8.22 -9.95 -4.77
N MET A 98 -7.77 -10.18 -6.02
CA MET A 98 -8.51 -9.79 -7.23
C MET A 98 -9.91 -10.40 -7.32
N GLU A 99 -10.14 -11.57 -6.75
CA GLU A 99 -11.44 -12.26 -6.77
C GLU A 99 -12.54 -11.51 -6.00
N TYR A 100 -12.20 -10.62 -5.07
CA TYR A 100 -13.17 -9.97 -4.18
C TYR A 100 -13.64 -8.60 -4.69
N SER A 101 -12.71 -7.67 -4.96
CA SER A 101 -13.05 -6.32 -5.45
C SER A 101 -11.87 -5.67 -6.15
N VAL A 102 -11.88 -5.78 -7.48
CA VAL A 102 -10.81 -5.28 -8.35
C VAL A 102 -10.64 -3.76 -8.23
N TRP A 103 -11.75 -3.00 -8.20
CA TRP A 103 -11.71 -1.53 -8.17
C TRP A 103 -11.14 -0.98 -6.88
N THR A 104 -11.62 -1.47 -5.74
CA THR A 104 -11.14 -1.04 -4.40
C THR A 104 -9.65 -1.29 -4.26
N LEU A 105 -9.20 -2.45 -4.76
CA LEU A 105 -7.81 -2.86 -4.73
C LEU A 105 -6.92 -1.94 -5.58
N TYR A 106 -7.32 -1.66 -6.84
CA TYR A 106 -6.56 -0.76 -7.70
C TYR A 106 -6.46 0.66 -7.13
N ILE A 107 -7.57 1.21 -6.64
CA ILE A 107 -7.57 2.56 -6.05
C ILE A 107 -6.62 2.62 -4.85
N ASN A 108 -6.67 1.64 -3.95
CA ASN A 108 -5.77 1.60 -2.81
C ASN A 108 -4.30 1.49 -3.24
N LEU A 109 -4.01 0.60 -4.19
CA LEU A 109 -2.66 0.37 -4.70
C LEU A 109 -2.07 1.63 -5.34
N ILE A 110 -2.84 2.32 -6.19
CA ILE A 110 -2.41 3.55 -6.87
C ILE A 110 -2.11 4.65 -5.85
N ILE A 111 -3.00 4.87 -4.88
CA ILE A 111 -2.81 5.91 -3.87
C ILE A 111 -1.58 5.57 -3.01
N ALA A 112 -1.44 4.32 -2.55
CA ALA A 112 -0.30 3.87 -1.76
C ALA A 112 1.02 3.98 -2.52
N PHE A 113 1.01 3.66 -3.81
CA PHE A 113 2.16 3.79 -4.70
C PHE A 113 2.60 5.25 -4.85
N ILE A 114 1.66 6.14 -5.21
CA ILE A 114 1.92 7.57 -5.36
C ILE A 114 2.49 8.13 -4.05
N TYR A 115 1.80 7.87 -2.93
CA TYR A 115 2.24 8.38 -1.63
C TYR A 115 3.60 7.84 -1.21
N GLY A 116 3.86 6.54 -1.44
CA GLY A 116 5.16 5.92 -1.20
C GLY A 116 6.29 6.65 -1.92
N ILE A 117 6.08 7.04 -3.18
CA ILE A 117 7.04 7.84 -3.95
C ILE A 117 7.20 9.24 -3.36
N PHE A 118 6.10 9.95 -3.07
CA PHE A 118 6.15 11.30 -2.51
C PHE A 118 6.88 11.36 -1.16
N THR A 119 6.78 10.31 -0.36
CA THR A 119 7.48 10.22 0.93
C THR A 119 8.96 9.80 0.81
N LEU A 120 9.49 9.57 -0.38
CA LEU A 120 10.91 9.25 -0.55
C LEU A 120 11.79 10.45 -0.17
N ASP A 121 12.52 10.33 0.92
CA ASP A 121 13.50 11.33 1.36
C ASP A 121 14.84 11.06 0.65
N VAL A 122 14.92 11.43 -0.64
CA VAL A 122 16.09 11.18 -1.51
C VAL A 122 17.29 12.08 -1.16
N GLY A 123 17.08 13.12 -0.34
CA GLY A 123 18.07 14.19 -0.10
C GLY A 123 18.89 14.09 1.19
N ARG A 124 18.57 13.19 2.12
CA ARG A 124 19.13 13.25 3.49
C ARG A 124 20.45 12.49 3.70
N ASP A 125 20.87 11.67 2.74
CA ASP A 125 22.13 10.90 2.80
C ASP A 125 23.32 11.60 2.11
N THR A 126 23.14 12.79 1.53
CA THR A 126 24.23 13.54 0.87
C THR A 126 24.91 14.58 1.77
N SER A 127 24.44 14.78 3.00
CA SER A 127 25.05 15.75 3.93
C SER A 127 26.00 15.13 4.96
N ILE A 128 26.18 13.80 4.98
CA ILE A 128 27.15 13.14 5.89
C ILE A 128 28.49 12.83 5.18
N ASP A 129 28.52 12.88 3.85
CA ASP A 129 29.71 12.52 3.04
C ASP A 129 30.49 13.74 2.53
N ARG A 130 30.30 14.92 3.15
CA ARG A 130 31.03 16.16 2.83
C ARG A 130 31.98 16.65 3.93
N ASP A 131 32.07 15.95 5.05
CA ASP A 131 32.91 16.32 6.21
C ASP A 131 33.99 15.26 6.54
N ASN A 132 34.50 14.53 5.54
CA ASN A 132 35.75 13.74 5.67
C ASN A 132 36.67 13.98 4.48
#